data_AF-A0A6G3MGR7-F1
#
_entry.id   AF-A0A6G3MGR7-F1
#
_cell.length_a   1.000
_cell.length_b   1.000
_cell.length_c   1.000
_cell.angle_alpha   90.00
_cell.angle_beta   90.00
_cell.angle_gamma   90.00
#
_symmetry.space_group_name_H-M   'P 1'
#
loop_
_entity.id
_entity.type
_entity.pdbx_description
1 polymer ?
#
loop_
_entity_poly.entity_id
_entity_poly.type
_entity_poly.pdbx_seq_one_letter_code
_entity_poly.pdbx_strand_id
1 'polypeptide(L)'
;FMNLKKSVFVQIITMFLRLTAVIIMVTLASIRISNKAQYDIKPFRLQGLPKFFGVCLYSFMCQHSLPSMINYVQNKKARFNYWILLSMGIALCFYLVTLVTATLAFTGDELYNVYSMNFDKEGDTIFVKVLYYYLMIFPTIALSGSYPIVGITLRENLISFSNILLGRDINESLRKWIYPILAILPSYIIVMILPDRVSVLAGYVGAYAGSFVQYFIPACLVLWGRRTIMREFPNVNLSQNTHSFKIFRNMLAPIILIGWTFIGIGIVTYYYITK
;
A
#
# COMPACT_ATOMS: atom_id res chain seq x y z
N PHE A 1 -13.71 -21.54 0.79
CA PHE A 1 -12.74 -20.41 0.86
C PHE A 1 -11.53 -20.85 1.67
N MET A 2 -10.32 -20.47 1.25
CA MET A 2 -9.04 -21.03 1.74
C MET A 2 -8.90 -20.98 3.27
N ASN A 3 -8.41 -22.08 3.87
CA ASN A 3 -8.00 -22.11 5.27
C ASN A 3 -6.90 -21.07 5.54
N LEU A 4 -6.93 -20.39 6.68
CA LEU A 4 -5.91 -19.41 7.15
C LEU A 4 -4.47 -19.92 7.02
N LYS A 5 -4.23 -21.23 7.22
CA LYS A 5 -2.91 -21.83 7.00
C LYS A 5 -2.46 -21.78 5.54
N LYS A 6 -3.39 -21.92 4.59
CA LYS A 6 -3.12 -21.84 3.14
C LYS A 6 -2.85 -20.40 2.71
N SER A 7 -3.51 -19.40 3.30
CA SER A 7 -3.24 -17.99 2.96
C SER A 7 -1.86 -17.53 3.39
N VAL A 8 -1.36 -17.99 4.55
CA VAL A 8 0.03 -17.69 4.98
C VAL A 8 1.05 -18.28 4.00
N PHE A 9 0.84 -19.51 3.55
CA PHE A 9 1.73 -20.15 2.57
C PHE A 9 1.77 -19.37 1.24
N VAL A 10 0.59 -18.99 0.73
CA VAL A 10 0.49 -18.15 -0.47
C VAL A 10 1.21 -16.81 -0.26
N GLN A 11 1.01 -16.16 0.89
CA GLN A 11 1.68 -14.89 1.20
C GLN A 11 3.21 -15.02 1.24
N ILE A 12 3.74 -16.08 1.86
CA ILE A 12 5.19 -16.34 1.90
C ILE A 12 5.74 -16.53 0.48
N ILE A 13 5.08 -17.34 -0.34
CA ILE A 13 5.49 -17.53 -1.75
C ILE A 13 5.48 -16.20 -2.50
N THR A 14 4.40 -15.42 -2.39
CA THR A 14 4.30 -14.13 -3.08
C THR A 14 5.36 -13.13 -2.59
N MET A 15 5.75 -13.18 -1.32
CA MET A 15 6.85 -12.37 -0.78
C MET A 15 8.18 -12.74 -1.43
N PHE A 16 8.51 -14.03 -1.48
CA PHE A 16 9.74 -14.50 -2.14
C PHE A 16 9.78 -14.11 -3.61
N LEU A 17 8.69 -14.35 -4.35
CA LEU A 17 8.59 -13.94 -5.76
C LEU A 17 8.82 -12.43 -5.94
N ARG A 18 8.22 -11.59 -5.09
CA ARG A 18 8.42 -10.14 -5.17
C ARG A 18 9.85 -9.73 -4.84
N LEU A 19 10.45 -10.34 -3.81
CA LEU A 19 11.83 -10.03 -3.41
C LEU A 19 12.81 -10.40 -4.53
N THR A 20 12.68 -11.60 -5.09
CA THR A 20 13.51 -12.05 -6.22
C THR A 20 13.33 -11.15 -7.44
N ALA A 21 12.10 -10.74 -7.76
CA ALA A 21 11.85 -9.80 -8.85
C ALA A 21 12.54 -8.44 -8.62
N VAL A 22 12.48 -7.87 -7.41
CA VAL A 22 13.17 -6.60 -7.11
C VAL A 22 14.68 -6.74 -7.29
N ILE A 23 15.27 -7.83 -6.80
CA ILE A 23 16.72 -8.10 -6.95
C ILE A 23 17.09 -8.20 -8.44
N ILE A 24 16.31 -8.92 -9.24
CA ILE A 24 16.52 -9.06 -10.68
C ILE A 24 16.42 -7.69 -11.37
N MET A 25 15.35 -6.92 -11.10
CA MET A 25 15.15 -5.60 -11.71
C MET A 25 16.28 -4.62 -11.39
N VAL A 26 16.74 -4.59 -10.13
CA VAL A 26 17.88 -3.75 -9.71
C VAL A 26 19.17 -4.20 -10.40
N THR A 27 19.40 -5.51 -10.52
CA THR A 27 20.60 -6.07 -11.17
C THR A 27 20.64 -5.72 -12.66
N LEU A 28 19.53 -5.94 -13.38
CA LEU A 28 19.42 -5.64 -14.81
C LEU A 28 19.54 -4.13 -15.08
N ALA A 29 18.91 -3.29 -14.25
CA ALA A 29 19.06 -1.84 -14.35
C ALA A 29 20.52 -1.41 -14.12
N SER A 30 21.21 -2.02 -13.16
CA SER A 30 22.63 -1.73 -12.88
C SER A 30 23.55 -2.12 -14.05
N ILE A 31 23.29 -3.26 -14.70
CA ILE A 31 24.02 -3.68 -15.91
C ILE A 31 23.79 -2.68 -17.05
N ARG A 32 22.55 -2.23 -17.24
CA ARG A 32 22.20 -1.24 -18.27
C ARG A 32 22.92 0.11 -18.05
N ILE A 33 23.00 0.56 -16.80
CA ILE A 33 23.78 1.76 -16.42
C ILE A 33 25.26 1.58 -16.78
N SER A 34 25.85 0.41 -16.45
CA SER A 34 27.25 0.11 -16.77
C SER A 34 27.54 0.09 -18.27
N ASN A 35 26.56 -0.28 -19.10
CA ASN A 35 26.68 -0.35 -20.56
C ASN A 35 26.45 1.01 -21.27
N LYS A 36 26.56 2.14 -20.54
CA LYS A 36 26.36 3.53 -21.01
C LYS A 36 24.94 3.81 -21.51
N ALA A 37 23.94 3.57 -20.66
CA ALA A 37 22.59 4.08 -20.88
C ALA A 37 22.60 5.61 -21.16
N GLN A 38 21.77 6.07 -22.09
CA GLN A 38 21.54 7.49 -22.29
C GLN A 38 20.78 8.04 -21.09
N TYR A 39 21.47 8.80 -20.23
CA TYR A 39 20.84 9.46 -19.09
C TYR A 39 20.06 10.68 -19.58
N ASP A 40 18.73 10.60 -19.62
CA ASP A 40 17.86 11.78 -19.80
C ASP A 40 17.22 12.15 -18.47
N ILE A 41 17.99 12.85 -17.62
CA ILE A 41 17.48 13.39 -16.36
C ILE A 41 16.64 14.62 -16.69
N LYS A 42 15.33 14.41 -16.90
CA LYS A 42 14.39 15.52 -17.08
C LYS A 42 14.35 16.37 -15.78
N PRO A 43 14.33 17.71 -15.89
CA PRO A 43 14.31 18.60 -14.73
C PRO A 43 13.07 18.36 -13.86
N PHE A 44 13.19 18.61 -12.56
CA PHE A 44 12.11 18.43 -11.57
C PHE A 44 10.83 19.14 -12.02
N ARG A 45 9.74 18.37 -12.20
CA ARG A 45 8.42 18.90 -12.61
C ARG A 45 7.46 18.87 -11.43
N LEU A 46 7.06 20.05 -10.96
CA LEU A 46 6.01 20.20 -9.92
C LEU A 46 4.69 19.52 -10.30
N GLN A 47 4.40 19.41 -11.60
CA GLN A 47 3.22 18.69 -12.13
C GLN A 47 3.22 17.17 -11.84
N GLY A 48 4.34 16.58 -11.43
CA GLY A 48 4.42 15.17 -11.04
C GLY A 48 4.13 14.92 -9.57
N LEU A 49 4.21 15.96 -8.72
CA LEU A 49 4.13 15.86 -7.26
C LEU A 49 2.81 15.24 -6.76
N PRO A 50 1.62 15.60 -7.29
CA PRO A 50 0.36 15.07 -6.78
C PRO A 50 0.19 13.57 -7.08
N LYS A 51 0.64 13.12 -8.26
CA LYS A 51 0.66 11.69 -8.62
C LYS A 51 1.65 10.93 -7.74
N PHE A 52 2.84 11.49 -7.52
CA PHE A 52 3.86 10.91 -6.66
C PHE A 52 3.36 10.74 -5.22
N PHE A 53 2.69 11.75 -4.65
CA PHE A 53 2.10 11.68 -3.31
C PHE A 53 1.14 10.50 -3.15
N GLY A 54 0.20 10.33 -4.10
CA GLY A 54 -0.75 9.22 -4.07
C GLY A 54 -0.05 7.86 -4.16
N VAL A 55 0.92 7.71 -5.07
CA VAL A 55 1.68 6.45 -5.23
C VAL A 55 2.50 6.14 -3.97
N CYS A 56 3.12 7.13 -3.34
CA CYS A 56 3.85 6.94 -2.08
C CYS A 56 2.94 6.43 -0.96
N LEU A 57 1.77 7.05 -0.77
CA LEU A 57 0.80 6.59 0.23
C LEU A 57 0.34 5.17 -0.05
N TYR A 58 0.08 4.85 -1.31
CA TYR A 58 -0.31 3.51 -1.71
C TYR A 58 0.77 2.47 -1.40
N SER A 59 2.04 2.77 -1.68
CA SER A 59 3.18 1.88 -1.42
C SER A 59 3.38 1.54 0.06
N PHE A 60 3.04 2.45 0.98
CA PHE A 60 3.15 2.22 2.43
C PHE A 60 1.83 1.75 3.09
N MET A 61 0.85 1.33 2.28
CA MET A 61 -0.44 0.88 2.78
C MET A 61 -0.36 -0.53 3.39
N CYS A 62 -0.39 -0.60 4.71
CA CYS A 62 -0.39 -1.85 5.50
C CYS A 62 -1.41 -1.84 6.66
N GLN A 63 -1.99 -0.67 6.94
CA GLN A 63 -2.72 -0.34 8.16
C GLN A 63 -4.04 -1.11 8.28
N HIS A 64 -4.60 -1.56 7.16
CA HIS A 64 -5.79 -2.40 7.15
C HIS A 64 -5.55 -3.81 7.73
N SER A 65 -4.29 -4.27 7.77
CA SER A 65 -3.91 -5.60 8.28
C SER A 65 -3.23 -5.55 9.65
N LEU A 66 -2.72 -4.39 10.07
CA LEU A 66 -2.04 -4.23 11.37
C LEU A 66 -2.92 -4.56 12.59
N PRO A 67 -4.22 -4.18 12.64
CA PRO A 67 -5.07 -4.46 13.81
C PRO A 67 -5.27 -5.95 14.06
N SER A 68 -5.42 -6.77 13.04
CA SER A 68 -5.54 -8.22 13.22
C SER A 68 -4.21 -8.85 13.65
N MET A 69 -3.09 -8.31 13.17
CA MET A 69 -1.75 -8.80 13.51
C MET A 69 -1.41 -8.61 14.99
N ILE A 70 -1.87 -7.51 15.62
CA ILE A 70 -1.57 -7.22 17.03
C ILE A 70 -2.07 -8.30 17.99
N ASN A 71 -3.15 -9.01 17.63
CA ASN A 71 -3.73 -10.07 18.45
C ASN A 71 -2.83 -11.32 18.53
N TYR A 72 -1.96 -11.53 17.55
CA TYR A 72 -1.06 -12.67 17.49
C TYR A 72 0.34 -12.39 18.05
N VAL A 73 0.60 -11.14 18.46
CA VAL A 73 1.89 -10.74 19.02
C VAL A 73 1.90 -11.05 20.51
N GLN A 74 2.55 -12.16 20.86
CA GLN A 74 2.68 -12.61 22.26
C GLN A 74 3.38 -11.57 23.16
N ASN A 75 4.31 -10.79 22.60
CA ASN A 75 5.04 -9.73 23.31
C ASN A 75 4.55 -8.33 22.90
N LYS A 76 3.49 -7.83 23.57
CA LYS A 76 2.86 -6.52 23.32
C LYS A 76 3.74 -5.29 23.66
N LYS A 77 5.03 -5.46 23.93
CA LYS A 77 5.98 -4.37 24.30
C LYS A 77 6.49 -3.62 23.06
N ALA A 78 7.27 -2.56 23.28
CA ALA A 78 7.91 -1.67 22.29
C ALA A 78 8.65 -2.38 21.12
N ARG A 79 8.93 -3.68 21.22
CA ARG A 79 9.49 -4.49 20.14
C ARG A 79 8.55 -4.57 18.92
N PHE A 80 7.23 -4.57 19.10
CA PHE A 80 6.30 -4.62 17.98
C PHE A 80 6.40 -3.37 17.09
N ASN A 81 6.42 -2.19 17.70
CA ASN A 81 6.59 -0.92 16.98
C ASN A 81 7.96 -0.86 16.29
N TYR A 82 9.01 -1.40 16.93
CA TYR A 82 10.34 -1.51 16.31
C TYR A 82 10.32 -2.39 15.06
N TRP A 83 9.70 -3.58 15.11
CA TRP A 83 9.59 -4.46 13.95
C TRP A 83 8.80 -3.85 12.79
N ILE A 84 7.72 -3.11 13.09
CA ILE A 84 6.99 -2.35 12.06
C ILE A 84 7.87 -1.25 11.47
N LEU A 85 8.59 -0.49 12.31
CA LEU A 85 9.48 0.56 11.82
C LEU A 85 10.59 -0.01 10.95
N LEU A 86 11.19 -1.13 11.37
CA LEU A 86 12.22 -1.83 10.62
C LEU A 86 11.71 -2.31 9.27
N SER A 87 10.52 -2.92 9.22
CA SER A 87 9.95 -3.42 7.96
C SER A 87 9.61 -2.28 7.00
N MET A 88 9.07 -1.16 7.50
CA MET A 88 8.83 0.04 6.69
C MET A 88 10.14 0.68 6.19
N GLY A 89 11.19 0.69 7.02
CA GLY A 89 12.52 1.18 6.63
C GLY A 89 13.18 0.32 5.55
N ILE A 90 13.07 -1.00 5.65
CA ILE A 90 13.55 -1.94 4.62
C ILE A 90 12.77 -1.74 3.30
N ALA A 91 11.44 -1.61 3.37
CA ALA A 91 10.62 -1.35 2.19
C ALA A 91 11.00 -0.01 1.51
N LEU A 92 11.21 1.05 2.30
CA LEU A 92 11.67 2.34 1.81
C LEU A 92 13.02 2.22 1.09
N CYS A 93 13.97 1.47 1.65
CA CYS A 93 15.27 1.23 1.04
C CYS A 93 15.11 0.55 -0.34
N PHE A 94 14.31 -0.51 -0.44
CA PHE A 94 14.04 -1.17 -1.72
C PHE A 94 13.40 -0.22 -2.73
N TYR A 95 12.42 0.59 -2.31
CA TYR A 95 11.80 1.57 -3.19
C TYR A 95 12.78 2.63 -3.68
N LEU A 96 13.64 3.16 -2.81
CA LEU A 96 14.66 4.14 -3.18
C LEU A 96 15.70 3.56 -4.14
N VAL A 97 16.21 2.35 -3.87
CA VAL A 97 17.18 1.68 -4.74
C VAL A 97 16.58 1.42 -6.12
N THR A 98 15.33 0.95 -6.18
CA THR A 98 14.64 0.75 -7.47
C THR A 98 14.38 2.08 -8.17
N LEU A 99 13.97 3.13 -7.46
CA LEU A 99 13.73 4.45 -8.05
C LEU A 99 15.01 5.05 -8.66
N VAL A 100 16.12 5.00 -7.92
CA VAL A 100 17.41 5.54 -8.39
C VAL A 100 17.92 4.75 -9.59
N THR A 101 17.92 3.42 -9.52
CA THR A 101 18.39 2.59 -10.64
C THR A 101 17.48 2.72 -11.86
N ALA A 102 16.16 2.82 -11.69
CA ALA A 102 15.23 3.04 -12.79
C ALA A 102 15.45 4.40 -13.48
N THR A 103 15.61 5.47 -12.71
CA THR A 103 15.81 6.83 -13.24
C THR A 103 17.13 6.97 -14.00
N LEU A 104 18.15 6.20 -13.61
CA LEU A 104 19.45 6.18 -14.28
C LEU A 104 19.48 5.24 -15.49
N ALA A 105 18.67 4.19 -15.51
CA ALA A 105 18.69 3.17 -16.56
C ALA A 105 17.74 3.46 -17.74
N PHE A 106 16.63 4.16 -17.51
CA PHE A 106 15.54 4.34 -18.48
C PHE A 106 15.21 5.81 -18.75
N THR A 107 14.90 6.11 -20.02
CA THR A 107 14.38 7.41 -20.46
C THR A 107 12.88 7.49 -20.21
N GLY A 108 12.40 8.64 -19.72
CA GLY A 108 11.02 8.81 -19.24
C GLY A 108 9.89 8.61 -20.28
N ASP A 109 10.21 8.57 -21.57
CA ASP A 109 9.21 8.38 -22.64
C ASP A 109 8.98 6.89 -22.98
N GLU A 110 9.86 6.00 -22.53
CA GLU A 110 9.76 4.54 -22.77
C GLU A 110 9.20 3.76 -21.57
N LEU A 111 8.85 4.44 -20.47
CA LEU A 111 8.53 3.79 -19.21
C LEU A 111 7.07 3.30 -19.13
N TYR A 112 6.87 1.98 -19.17
CA TYR A 112 5.60 1.34 -18.83
C TYR A 112 5.21 1.58 -17.37
N ASN A 113 3.90 1.69 -17.12
CA ASN A 113 3.31 1.86 -15.78
C ASN A 113 3.70 0.74 -14.79
N VAL A 114 3.98 -0.47 -15.28
CA VAL A 114 4.46 -1.58 -14.46
C VAL A 114 5.94 -1.74 -14.73
N TYR A 115 6.77 -1.44 -13.72
CA TYR A 115 8.21 -1.35 -13.90
C TYR A 115 8.83 -2.64 -14.47
N SER A 116 8.35 -3.81 -14.07
CA SER A 116 8.88 -5.09 -14.53
C SER A 116 8.70 -5.35 -16.03
N MET A 117 7.77 -4.65 -16.69
CA MET A 117 7.54 -4.78 -18.14
C MET A 117 8.55 -3.97 -18.97
N ASN A 118 9.33 -3.06 -18.36
CA ASN A 118 10.31 -2.22 -19.06
C ASN A 118 11.56 -2.98 -19.51
N PHE A 119 11.73 -4.20 -19.02
CA PHE A 119 12.89 -5.04 -19.34
C PHE A 119 12.65 -5.92 -20.58
N ASP A 120 11.54 -5.72 -21.31
CA ASP A 120 11.23 -6.47 -22.52
C ASP A 120 12.31 -6.24 -23.61
N LYS A 121 12.79 -7.33 -24.21
CA LYS A 121 13.73 -7.41 -25.37
C LYS A 121 15.22 -7.18 -25.15
N GLU A 122 15.75 -7.12 -23.93
CA GLU A 122 17.16 -6.76 -23.70
C GLU A 122 18.13 -7.95 -23.48
N GLY A 123 18.28 -8.88 -24.42
CA GLY A 123 19.39 -9.82 -24.30
C GLY A 123 19.38 -11.01 -25.24
N ASP A 124 20.56 -11.29 -25.81
CA ASP A 124 20.74 -12.42 -26.71
C ASP A 124 20.88 -13.76 -25.97
N THR A 125 21.29 -13.75 -24.70
CA THR A 125 21.51 -14.97 -23.92
C THR A 125 20.21 -15.58 -23.40
N ILE A 126 20.14 -16.92 -23.42
CA ILE A 126 19.00 -17.70 -22.94
C ILE A 126 18.67 -17.36 -21.47
N PHE A 127 19.69 -17.17 -20.64
CA PHE A 127 19.52 -16.84 -19.22
C PHE A 127 18.78 -15.52 -19.01
N VAL A 128 19.15 -14.47 -19.75
CA VAL A 128 18.51 -13.16 -19.66
C VAL A 128 17.07 -13.21 -20.15
N LYS A 129 16.78 -13.98 -21.21
CA LYS A 129 15.41 -14.22 -21.67
C LYS A 129 14.54 -14.89 -20.60
N VAL A 130 15.06 -15.87 -19.87
CA VAL A 130 14.34 -16.53 -18.75
C VAL A 130 14.00 -15.53 -17.66
N LEU A 131 14.93 -14.63 -17.30
CA LEU A 131 14.68 -13.58 -16.31
C LEU A 131 13.56 -12.62 -16.77
N TYR A 132 13.47 -12.30 -18.06
CA TYR A 132 12.39 -11.46 -18.58
C TYR A 132 11.03 -12.13 -18.54
N TYR A 133 10.93 -13.39 -18.97
CA TYR A 133 9.69 -14.14 -18.83
C TYR A 133 9.24 -14.22 -17.37
N TYR A 134 10.19 -14.40 -16.45
CA TYR A 134 9.91 -14.31 -15.02
C TYR A 134 9.38 -12.92 -14.60
N LEU A 135 10.03 -11.83 -15.01
CA LEU A 135 9.62 -10.45 -14.71
C LEU A 135 8.22 -10.10 -15.28
N MET A 136 7.85 -10.69 -16.40
CA MET A 136 6.54 -10.49 -17.04
C MET A 136 5.43 -11.27 -16.31
N ILE A 137 5.69 -12.51 -15.87
CA ILE A 137 4.65 -13.37 -15.29
C ILE A 137 4.48 -13.22 -13.77
N PHE A 138 5.54 -12.84 -13.04
CA PHE A 138 5.46 -12.78 -11.58
C PHE A 138 4.39 -11.81 -11.05
N PRO A 139 4.10 -10.64 -11.66
CA PRO A 139 3.06 -9.75 -11.14
C PRO A 139 1.70 -10.44 -11.18
N THR A 140 1.40 -11.15 -12.27
CA THR A 140 0.16 -11.92 -12.44
C THR A 140 0.04 -13.02 -11.38
N ILE A 141 1.10 -13.77 -11.13
CA ILE A 141 1.11 -14.82 -10.09
C ILE A 141 0.93 -14.19 -8.69
N ALA A 142 1.65 -13.12 -8.40
CA ALA A 142 1.61 -12.45 -7.10
C ALA A 142 0.25 -11.79 -6.82
N LEU A 143 -0.36 -11.19 -7.84
CA LEU A 143 -1.68 -10.57 -7.74
C LEU A 143 -2.78 -11.64 -7.66
N SER A 144 -2.69 -12.73 -8.43
CA SER A 144 -3.61 -13.86 -8.36
C SER A 144 -3.61 -14.52 -6.98
N GLY A 145 -2.45 -14.64 -6.33
CA GLY A 145 -2.38 -15.14 -4.94
C GLY A 145 -2.97 -14.18 -3.91
N SER A 146 -2.81 -12.87 -4.10
CA SER A 146 -3.25 -11.84 -3.15
C SER A 146 -4.73 -11.50 -3.29
N TYR A 147 -5.27 -11.54 -4.52
CA TYR A 147 -6.63 -11.08 -4.83
C TYR A 147 -7.74 -11.83 -4.09
N PRO A 148 -7.74 -13.18 -4.02
CA PRO A 148 -8.73 -13.92 -3.24
C PRO A 148 -8.67 -13.59 -1.75
N ILE A 149 -7.47 -13.35 -1.21
CA ILE A 149 -7.29 -13.04 0.22
C ILE A 149 -7.95 -11.70 0.53
N VAL A 150 -7.65 -10.66 -0.25
CA VAL A 150 -8.26 -9.33 -0.09
C VAL A 150 -9.78 -9.39 -0.33
N GLY A 151 -10.23 -10.17 -1.31
CA GLY A 151 -11.67 -10.37 -1.57
C GLY A 151 -12.41 -11.00 -0.39
N ILE A 152 -11.82 -12.00 0.28
CA ILE A 152 -12.38 -12.59 1.50
C ILE A 152 -12.45 -11.54 2.62
N THR A 153 -11.37 -10.77 2.81
CA THR A 153 -11.33 -9.72 3.84
C THR A 153 -12.40 -8.66 3.59
N LEU A 154 -12.56 -8.19 2.35
CA LEU A 154 -13.59 -7.22 1.98
C LEU A 154 -15.00 -7.78 2.22
N ARG A 155 -15.24 -9.04 1.84
CA ARG A 155 -16.52 -9.73 2.10
C ARG A 155 -16.86 -9.73 3.59
N GLU A 156 -15.96 -10.17 4.45
CA GLU A 156 -16.21 -10.20 5.90
C GLU A 156 -16.37 -8.80 6.49
N ASN A 157 -15.63 -7.80 5.99
CA ASN A 157 -15.80 -6.40 6.40
C ASN A 157 -17.19 -5.85 6.01
N LEU A 158 -17.68 -6.16 4.80
CA LEU A 158 -19.02 -5.74 4.34
C LEU A 158 -20.13 -6.40 5.16
N ILE A 159 -19.98 -7.69 5.51
CA ILE A 159 -20.91 -8.42 6.39
C ILE A 159 -20.93 -7.75 7.76
N SER A 160 -19.77 -7.53 8.38
CA SER A 160 -19.65 -6.89 9.69
C SER A 160 -20.25 -5.48 9.70
N PHE A 161 -19.93 -4.67 8.69
CA PHE A 161 -20.48 -3.34 8.53
C PHE A 161 -22.02 -3.37 8.43
N SER A 162 -22.55 -4.31 7.66
CA SER A 162 -24.00 -4.42 7.45
C SER A 162 -24.72 -4.99 8.69
N ASN A 163 -24.09 -5.87 9.47
CA ASN A 163 -24.60 -6.30 10.77
C ASN A 163 -24.71 -5.13 11.75
N ILE A 164 -23.68 -4.28 11.82
CA ILE A 164 -23.67 -3.08 12.67
C ILE A 164 -24.75 -2.10 12.22
N LEU A 165 -24.88 -1.86 10.91
CA LEU A 165 -25.84 -0.91 10.36
C LEU A 165 -27.29 -1.37 10.56
N LEU A 166 -27.57 -2.67 10.44
CA LEU A 166 -28.91 -3.23 10.57
C LEU A 166 -29.27 -3.62 12.01
N GLY A 167 -28.31 -3.61 12.94
CA GLY A 167 -28.50 -4.04 14.33
C GLY A 167 -28.88 -5.53 14.48
N ARG A 168 -28.67 -6.34 13.44
CA ARG A 168 -28.99 -7.78 13.40
C ARG A 168 -28.02 -8.53 12.51
N ASP A 169 -27.90 -9.83 12.75
CA ASP A 169 -27.12 -10.70 11.87
C ASP A 169 -27.78 -10.87 10.51
N ILE A 170 -26.97 -10.80 9.46
CA ILE A 170 -27.40 -11.03 8.08
C ILE A 170 -27.73 -12.50 7.85
N ASN A 171 -28.81 -12.75 7.10
CA ASN A 171 -29.21 -14.09 6.70
C ASN A 171 -28.07 -14.87 6.02
N GLU A 172 -27.94 -16.15 6.34
CA GLU A 172 -26.91 -17.01 5.79
C GLU A 172 -26.93 -17.11 4.25
N SER A 173 -28.12 -17.01 3.62
CA SER A 173 -28.24 -16.97 2.16
C SER A 173 -27.61 -15.72 1.55
N LEU A 174 -27.83 -14.55 2.14
CA LEU A 174 -27.21 -13.28 1.72
C LEU A 174 -25.69 -13.38 1.88
N ARG A 175 -25.24 -13.87 3.05
CA ARG A 175 -23.83 -14.05 3.39
C ARG A 175 -23.09 -14.95 2.39
N LYS A 176 -23.73 -16.01 1.91
CA LYS A 176 -23.14 -17.01 0.99
C LYS A 176 -23.15 -16.57 -0.47
N TRP A 177 -24.19 -15.87 -0.93
CA TRP A 177 -24.35 -15.58 -2.35
C TRP A 177 -24.09 -14.12 -2.71
N ILE A 178 -24.61 -13.18 -1.93
CA ILE A 178 -24.61 -11.76 -2.31
C ILE A 178 -23.30 -11.08 -1.92
N TYR A 179 -22.80 -11.30 -0.70
CA TYR A 179 -21.58 -10.63 -0.23
C TYR A 179 -20.30 -11.02 -1.01
N PRO A 180 -20.09 -12.27 -1.46
CA PRO A 180 -18.96 -12.59 -2.33
C PRO A 180 -19.02 -11.86 -3.68
N ILE A 181 -20.22 -11.78 -4.29
CA ILE A 181 -20.42 -11.06 -5.55
C ILE A 181 -20.16 -9.57 -5.33
N LEU A 182 -20.70 -8.99 -4.27
CA LEU A 182 -20.50 -7.58 -3.92
C LEU A 182 -19.02 -7.25 -3.66
N ALA A 183 -18.22 -8.19 -3.17
CA ALA A 183 -16.78 -8.00 -2.96
C ALA A 183 -15.95 -8.05 -4.26
N ILE A 184 -16.40 -8.78 -5.28
CA ILE A 184 -15.65 -9.03 -6.53
C ILE A 184 -16.13 -8.16 -7.70
N LEU A 185 -17.43 -7.89 -7.76
CA LEU A 185 -18.05 -7.18 -8.87
C LEU A 185 -17.50 -5.74 -9.03
N PRO A 186 -17.28 -4.95 -7.95
CA PRO A 186 -16.75 -3.60 -8.09
C PRO A 186 -15.37 -3.56 -8.75
N SER A 187 -14.45 -4.45 -8.36
CA SER A 187 -13.11 -4.51 -8.98
C SER A 187 -13.18 -4.88 -10.46
N TYR A 188 -14.09 -5.78 -10.85
CA TYR A 188 -14.31 -6.13 -12.25
C TYR A 188 -14.84 -4.94 -13.07
N ILE A 189 -15.85 -4.23 -12.55
CA ILE A 189 -16.43 -3.05 -13.20
C ILE A 189 -15.36 -1.96 -13.38
N ILE A 190 -14.55 -1.69 -12.35
CA ILE A 190 -13.49 -0.68 -12.42
C ILE A 190 -12.48 -1.00 -13.52
N VAL A 191 -12.07 -2.27 -13.66
CA VAL A 191 -11.14 -2.70 -14.71
C VAL A 191 -11.74 -2.51 -16.11
N MET A 192 -13.04 -2.76 -16.28
CA MET A 192 -13.73 -2.56 -17.56
C MET A 192 -13.88 -1.07 -17.93
N ILE A 193 -14.05 -0.18 -16.96
CA ILE A 193 -14.23 1.26 -17.20
C ILE A 193 -12.88 1.98 -17.39
N LEU A 194 -11.82 1.54 -16.69
CA LEU A 194 -10.51 2.19 -16.68
C LEU A 194 -9.38 1.27 -17.18
N PRO A 195 -9.44 0.79 -18.43
CA PRO A 195 -8.34 0.01 -19.01
C PRO A 195 -7.04 0.83 -19.02
N ASP A 196 -5.92 0.20 -18.67
CA ASP A 196 -4.55 0.75 -18.75
C ASP A 196 -4.23 1.96 -17.87
N ARG A 197 -5.06 2.25 -16.86
CA ARG A 197 -4.89 3.39 -15.94
C ARG A 197 -4.51 2.98 -14.52
N VAL A 198 -3.70 1.93 -14.37
CA VAL A 198 -3.25 1.43 -13.05
C VAL A 198 -2.54 2.52 -12.23
N SER A 199 -1.72 3.34 -12.85
CA SER A 199 -1.01 4.44 -12.19
C SER A 199 -1.95 5.55 -11.71
N VAL A 200 -3.00 5.84 -12.48
CA VAL A 200 -4.05 6.81 -12.10
C VAL A 200 -4.86 6.25 -10.93
N LEU A 201 -5.27 4.98 -11.01
CA LEU A 201 -6.01 4.31 -9.94
C LEU A 201 -5.20 4.28 -8.64
N ALA A 202 -3.92 3.89 -8.70
CA ALA A 202 -3.02 3.92 -7.55
C ALA A 202 -2.85 5.33 -6.97
N GLY A 203 -2.76 6.36 -7.84
CA GLY A 203 -2.73 7.76 -7.42
C GLY A 203 -3.99 8.19 -6.68
N TYR A 204 -5.18 7.89 -7.22
CA TYR A 204 -6.46 8.21 -6.57
C TYR A 204 -6.67 7.44 -5.27
N VAL A 205 -6.57 6.11 -5.32
CA VAL A 205 -6.79 5.26 -4.14
C VAL A 205 -5.78 5.60 -3.04
N GLY A 206 -4.51 5.78 -3.40
CA GLY A 206 -3.47 6.18 -2.45
C GLY A 206 -3.70 7.57 -1.86
N ALA A 207 -4.01 8.58 -2.67
CA ALA A 207 -4.21 9.94 -2.19
C ALA A 207 -5.46 10.09 -1.31
N TYR A 208 -6.60 9.55 -1.73
CA TYR A 208 -7.85 9.70 -1.00
C TYR A 208 -7.97 8.65 0.10
N ALA A 209 -8.14 7.37 -0.27
CA ALA A 209 -8.36 6.31 0.71
C ALA A 209 -7.12 6.11 1.62
N GLY A 210 -5.92 6.19 1.05
CA GLY A 210 -4.68 6.13 1.82
C GLY A 210 -4.57 7.25 2.85
N SER A 211 -4.78 8.52 2.49
CA SER A 211 -4.73 9.62 3.46
C SER A 211 -5.73 9.44 4.61
N PHE A 212 -6.94 8.96 4.32
CA PHE A 212 -7.94 8.72 5.35
C PHE A 212 -7.54 7.60 6.32
N VAL A 213 -7.14 6.45 5.79
CA VAL A 213 -6.80 5.27 6.60
C VAL A 213 -5.47 5.45 7.34
N GLN A 214 -4.51 6.15 6.74
CA GLN A 214 -3.17 6.30 7.30
C GLN A 214 -3.03 7.50 8.23
N TYR A 215 -3.74 8.61 7.97
CA TYR A 215 -3.57 9.86 8.71
C TYR A 215 -4.83 10.25 9.47
N PHE A 216 -5.94 10.45 8.78
CA PHE A 216 -7.15 11.03 9.37
C PHE A 216 -7.76 10.16 10.47
N ILE A 217 -8.10 8.90 10.15
CA ILE A 217 -8.76 7.99 11.09
C ILE A 217 -7.89 7.76 12.35
N PRO A 218 -6.60 7.41 12.24
CA PRO A 218 -5.75 7.25 13.42
C PRO A 218 -5.62 8.53 14.25
N ALA A 219 -5.52 9.71 13.62
CA ALA A 219 -5.43 10.97 14.34
C ALA A 219 -6.72 11.29 15.12
N CYS A 220 -7.89 11.07 14.50
CA CYS A 220 -9.19 11.21 15.18
C CYS A 220 -9.32 10.24 16.36
N LEU A 221 -8.95 8.97 16.17
CA LEU A 221 -8.99 7.96 17.23
C LEU A 221 -8.09 8.34 18.42
N VAL A 222 -6.89 8.88 18.16
CA VAL A 222 -6.00 9.35 19.22
C VAL A 222 -6.61 10.54 19.98
N LEU A 223 -7.20 11.51 19.27
CA LEU A 223 -7.83 12.68 19.90
C LEU A 223 -9.06 12.29 20.72
N TRP A 224 -9.93 11.43 20.19
CA TRP A 224 -11.11 10.95 20.89
C TRP A 224 -10.72 10.05 22.07
N GLY A 225 -9.79 9.12 21.89
CA GLY A 225 -9.29 8.27 22.97
C GLY A 225 -8.72 9.08 24.13
N ARG A 226 -7.97 10.16 23.87
CA ARG A 226 -7.51 11.07 24.93
C ARG A 226 -8.63 11.76 25.66
N ARG A 227 -9.63 12.27 24.92
CA ARG A 227 -10.80 12.92 25.52
C ARG A 227 -11.58 11.95 26.40
N THR A 228 -11.77 10.71 25.95
CA THR A 228 -12.44 9.67 26.74
C THR A 228 -11.65 9.34 28.01
N ILE A 229 -10.33 9.14 27.91
CA ILE A 229 -9.49 8.85 29.09
C ILE A 229 -9.51 10.00 30.10
N MET A 230 -9.43 11.26 29.66
CA MET A 230 -9.49 12.41 30.58
C MET A 230 -10.87 12.55 31.25
N ARG A 231 -11.94 12.13 30.56
CA ARG A 231 -13.31 12.14 31.12
C ARG A 231 -13.53 11.04 32.14
N GLU A 232 -13.08 9.82 31.84
CA GLU A 232 -13.27 8.65 32.71
C GLU A 232 -12.23 8.56 33.83
N PHE A 233 -11.01 9.08 33.60
CA PHE A 233 -9.89 9.02 34.54
C PHE A 233 -9.18 10.38 34.66
N PRO A 234 -9.74 11.34 35.42
CA PRO A 234 -9.24 12.73 35.51
C PRO A 234 -7.80 12.84 36.04
N ASN A 235 -7.35 11.87 36.84
CA ASN A 235 -6.04 11.89 37.49
C ASN A 235 -4.93 11.21 36.66
N VAL A 236 -5.22 10.75 35.44
CA VAL A 236 -4.23 10.05 34.60
C VAL A 236 -3.38 11.05 33.82
N ASN A 237 -2.06 11.01 34.07
CA ASN A 237 -1.09 11.77 33.28
C ASN A 237 -0.85 11.12 31.90
N LEU A 238 -1.51 11.64 30.87
CA LEU A 238 -1.36 11.21 29.48
C LEU A 238 0.10 11.30 28.95
N SER A 239 0.91 12.20 29.53
CA SER A 239 2.32 12.41 29.19
C SER A 239 3.22 11.23 29.56
N GLN A 240 2.77 10.37 30.49
CA GLN A 240 3.52 9.20 30.98
C GLN A 240 3.30 7.94 30.13
N ASN A 241 2.61 8.02 28.99
CA ASN A 241 2.41 6.84 28.14
C ASN A 241 3.76 6.33 27.58
N THR A 242 4.27 5.26 28.18
CA THR A 242 5.53 4.59 27.85
C THR A 242 5.52 3.99 26.44
N HIS A 243 4.33 3.72 25.89
CA HIS A 243 4.14 3.09 24.58
C HIS A 243 3.89 4.11 23.44
N SER A 244 3.78 5.41 23.77
CA SER A 244 3.60 6.47 22.78
C SER A 244 4.93 7.14 22.43
N PHE A 245 5.20 7.30 21.12
CA PHE A 245 6.29 8.12 20.61
C PHE A 245 6.18 9.56 21.13
N LYS A 246 7.31 10.15 21.53
CA LYS A 246 7.37 11.50 22.15
C LYS A 246 6.64 12.57 21.33
N ILE A 247 6.81 12.57 20.00
CA ILE A 247 6.14 13.50 19.07
C ILE A 247 4.62 13.42 19.18
N PHE A 248 4.10 12.21 19.31
CA PHE A 248 2.66 12.00 19.38
C PHE A 248 2.10 12.33 20.75
N ARG A 249 2.89 12.50 21.82
CA ARG A 249 2.36 12.84 23.16
C ARG A 249 1.66 14.19 23.20
N ASN A 250 2.04 15.13 22.32
CA ASN A 250 1.41 16.44 22.20
C ASN A 250 0.07 16.37 21.45
N MET A 251 -0.83 17.32 21.71
CA MET A 251 -2.11 17.43 20.99
C MET A 251 -1.96 18.02 19.58
N LEU A 252 -0.86 18.74 19.32
CA LEU A 252 -0.58 19.37 18.03
C LEU A 252 -0.31 18.35 16.92
N ALA A 253 0.45 17.29 17.19
CA ALA A 253 0.82 16.29 16.18
C ALA A 253 -0.39 15.65 15.45
N PRO A 254 -1.42 15.12 16.15
CA PRO A 254 -2.60 14.60 15.46
C PRO A 254 -3.39 15.68 14.72
N ILE A 255 -3.44 16.92 15.21
CA ILE A 255 -4.11 18.04 14.51
C ILE A 255 -3.37 18.37 13.20
N ILE A 256 -2.04 18.41 13.23
CA ILE A 256 -1.22 18.63 12.04
C ILE A 256 -1.46 17.52 11.01
N LEU A 257 -1.58 16.26 11.43
CA LEU A 257 -1.89 15.15 10.51
C LEU A 257 -3.27 15.27 9.87
N ILE A 258 -4.27 15.74 10.62
CA ILE A 258 -5.60 16.02 10.07
C ILE A 258 -5.50 17.14 9.02
N GLY A 259 -4.81 18.24 9.34
CA GLY A 259 -4.57 19.33 8.39
C GLY A 259 -3.83 18.85 7.13
N TRP A 260 -2.78 18.05 7.32
CA TRP A 260 -2.01 17.44 6.22
C TRP A 260 -2.86 16.56 5.31
N THR A 261 -3.83 15.83 5.86
CA THR A 261 -4.77 15.01 5.08
C THR A 261 -5.55 15.89 4.10
N PHE A 262 -6.11 17.01 4.55
CA PHE A 262 -6.89 17.90 3.70
C PHE A 262 -6.02 18.67 2.70
N ILE A 263 -4.81 19.07 3.09
CA ILE A 263 -3.85 19.70 2.18
C ILE A 263 -3.46 18.72 1.06
N GLY A 264 -3.09 17.49 1.42
CA GLY A 264 -2.71 16.44 0.46
C GLY A 264 -3.83 16.11 -0.52
N ILE A 265 -5.06 15.94 -0.01
CA ILE A 265 -6.24 15.74 -0.86
C ILE A 265 -6.47 16.96 -1.76
N GLY A 266 -6.44 18.17 -1.21
CA GLY A 266 -6.65 19.41 -1.97
C GLY A 266 -5.66 19.58 -3.12
N ILE A 267 -4.38 19.30 -2.90
CA ILE A 267 -3.34 19.34 -3.94
C ILE A 267 -3.64 18.34 -5.07
N VAL A 268 -4.06 17.13 -4.72
CA VAL A 268 -4.39 16.07 -5.68
C VAL A 268 -5.68 16.40 -6.45
N THR A 269 -6.72 16.86 -5.76
CA THR A 269 -7.97 17.29 -6.38
C THR A 269 -7.75 18.44 -7.35
N TYR A 270 -6.99 19.47 -6.95
CA TYR A 270 -6.67 20.61 -7.80
C TYR A 270 -5.98 20.16 -9.09
N TYR A 271 -5.00 19.26 -8.99
CA TYR A 271 -4.27 18.73 -10.13
C TYR A 271 -5.16 17.98 -11.13
N TYR A 272 -6.14 17.21 -10.65
CA TYR A 272 -7.05 16.48 -11.53
C TYR A 272 -8.15 17.35 -12.15
N ILE A 273 -8.49 18.49 -11.52
CA ILE A 273 -9.45 19.44 -12.09
C ILE A 273 -8.81 20.31 -13.17
N THR A 274 -7.54 20.67 -13.01
CA THR A 274 -6.84 21.58 -13.95
C THR A 274 -6.23 20.89 -15.17
N LYS A 275 -6.39 19.57 -15.32
CA LYS A 275 -5.74 18.77 -16.36
C LYS A 275 -6.70 17.79 -17.02
#